data_AF-A0A4Y2E8U4-F1
#
_entry.id   AF-A0A4Y2E8U4-F1
#
_cell.length_a   1.000
_cell.length_b   1.000
_cell.length_c   1.000
_cell.angle_alpha   90.00
_cell.angle_beta   90.00
_cell.angle_gamma   90.00
#
_symmetry.space_group_name_H-M   'P 1'
#
loop_
_entity.id
_entity.type
_entity.pdbx_description
1 polymer ?
#
loop_
_entity_poly.entity_id
_entity_poly.type
_entity_poly.pdbx_seq_one_letter_code
_entity_poly.pdbx_strand_id
1 'polypeptide(L)'
;MDSAEIEKLCNHMNIRHRAAQDLEKDAQQLFLTFYFEELSGQENSSPCLVDAIIYALRANGLLVFIPKYGIKGAVCLCNKDRKVAVVRDAVEWVDGNLTNAESCLTVRADGILQQYHIFDHITACVKVQKSRSHLNRIVLELVDNKPFSKDWNEIVKERLDLSSLRENKDEDLEIKATENGKPVPEKTEEFNMYLFLQKIRALTLSE
;
A
#
# COMPACT_ATOMS: atom_id res chain seq x y z
N MET A 1 47.20 10.17 8.32
CA MET A 1 46.53 9.15 7.50
C MET A 1 46.63 9.60 6.07
N ASP A 2 47.07 8.71 5.19
CA ASP A 2 47.19 9.01 3.77
C ASP A 2 45.80 9.21 3.15
N SER A 3 45.67 10.10 2.17
CA SER A 3 44.39 10.37 1.50
C SER A 3 43.80 9.10 0.90
N ALA A 4 44.65 8.21 0.40
CA ALA A 4 44.25 6.92 -0.16
C ALA A 4 43.70 5.94 0.91
N GLU A 5 44.17 6.04 2.16
CA GLU A 5 43.65 5.21 3.27
C GLU A 5 42.25 5.66 3.68
N ILE A 6 42.03 6.99 3.72
CA ILE A 6 40.71 7.57 4.04
C ILE A 6 39.69 7.19 2.96
N GLU A 7 40.07 7.29 1.68
CA GLU A 7 39.19 6.90 0.57
C GLU A 7 38.79 5.41 0.65
N LYS A 8 39.76 4.53 0.92
CA LYS A 8 39.49 3.09 1.11
C LYS A 8 38.54 2.85 2.29
N LEU A 9 38.73 3.56 3.40
CA LEU A 9 37.85 3.46 4.55
C LEU A 9 36.42 3.93 4.23
N CYS A 10 36.27 5.07 3.55
CA CYS A 10 34.96 5.58 3.14
C CYS A 10 34.24 4.60 2.20
N ASN A 11 34.95 4.04 1.21
CA ASN A 11 34.38 3.03 0.32
C ASN A 11 33.95 1.78 1.08
N HIS A 12 34.74 1.33 2.05
CA HIS A 12 34.38 0.20 2.91
C HIS A 12 33.10 0.48 3.72
N MET A 13 32.99 1.67 4.30
CA MET A 13 31.80 2.09 5.06
C MET A 13 30.56 2.16 4.17
N ASN A 14 30.67 2.71 2.95
CA ASN A 14 29.56 2.80 2.01
C ASN A 14 29.06 1.41 1.58
N ILE A 15 29.98 0.48 1.31
CA ILE A 15 29.63 -0.90 0.98
C ILE A 15 28.90 -1.56 2.15
N ARG A 16 29.41 -1.41 3.38
CA ARG A 16 28.76 -1.97 4.58
C ARG A 16 27.39 -1.34 4.85
N HIS A 17 27.25 -0.04 4.65
CA HIS A 17 25.98 0.66 4.82
C HIS A 17 24.92 0.14 3.86
N ARG A 18 25.27 0.00 2.58
CA ARG A 18 24.37 -0.59 1.57
C ARG A 18 24.01 -2.03 1.92
N ALA A 19 24.99 -2.84 2.31
CA ALA A 19 24.75 -4.22 2.73
C ALA A 19 23.83 -4.31 3.97
N ALA A 20 23.95 -3.38 4.91
CA ALA A 20 23.08 -3.30 6.08
C ALA A 20 21.64 -2.92 5.70
N GLN A 21 21.45 -1.98 4.78
CA GLN A 21 20.12 -1.62 4.25
C GLN A 21 19.46 -2.78 3.50
N ASP A 22 20.23 -3.50 2.68
CA ASP A 22 19.74 -4.69 1.98
C ASP A 22 19.33 -5.78 2.99
N LEU A 23 20.13 -6.03 4.02
CA LEU A 23 19.82 -6.97 5.09
C LEU A 23 18.57 -6.58 5.88
N GLU A 24 18.41 -5.29 6.21
CA GLU A 24 17.23 -4.78 6.92
C GLU A 24 15.96 -5.04 6.12
N LYS A 25 15.99 -4.71 4.82
CA LYS A 25 14.88 -4.94 3.90
C LYS A 25 14.53 -6.43 3.78
N ASP A 26 15.53 -7.29 3.67
CA ASP A 26 15.34 -8.73 3.58
C ASP A 26 14.76 -9.31 4.88
N ALA A 27 15.23 -8.82 6.05
CA ALA A 27 14.68 -9.20 7.35
C ALA A 27 13.21 -8.79 7.47
N GLN A 28 12.85 -7.56 7.10
CA GLN A 28 11.45 -7.10 7.09
C GLN A 28 10.57 -7.98 6.19
N GLN A 29 11.05 -8.30 4.98
CA GLN A 29 10.32 -9.16 4.06
C GLN A 29 10.13 -10.58 4.63
N LEU A 30 11.15 -11.13 5.28
CA LEU A 30 11.07 -12.44 5.92
C LEU A 30 10.03 -12.47 7.03
N PHE A 31 10.04 -11.50 7.94
CA PHE A 31 9.09 -11.43 9.05
C PHE A 31 7.65 -11.22 8.58
N LEU A 32 7.44 -10.35 7.58
CA LEU A 32 6.11 -10.19 6.96
C LEU A 32 5.64 -11.51 6.34
N THR A 33 6.55 -12.27 5.73
CA THR A 33 6.20 -13.56 5.14
C THR A 33 5.74 -14.56 6.20
N PHE A 34 6.46 -14.66 7.33
CA PHE A 34 6.01 -15.51 8.45
C PHE A 34 4.67 -15.07 9.03
N TYR A 35 4.45 -13.77 9.18
CA TYR A 35 3.17 -13.22 9.65
C TYR A 35 2.00 -13.65 8.75
N PHE A 36 2.14 -13.52 7.43
CA PHE A 36 1.08 -13.95 6.51
C PHE A 36 0.95 -15.48 6.40
N GLU A 37 2.03 -16.23 6.56
CA GLU A 37 1.96 -17.70 6.66
C GLU A 37 1.16 -18.13 7.87
N GLU A 38 1.44 -17.57 9.04
CA GLU A 38 0.73 -17.87 10.29
C GLU A 38 -0.75 -17.52 10.20
N LEU A 39 -1.07 -16.34 9.65
CA LEU A 39 -2.46 -15.93 9.36
C LEU A 39 -3.18 -16.93 8.46
N SER A 40 -2.52 -17.42 7.40
CA SER A 40 -3.12 -18.37 6.46
C SER A 40 -3.21 -19.80 6.98
N GLY A 41 -2.41 -20.16 7.99
CA GLY A 41 -2.32 -21.50 8.55
C GLY A 41 -3.41 -21.84 9.58
N GLN A 42 -4.17 -20.84 10.05
CA GLN A 42 -5.30 -21.08 10.94
C GLN A 42 -6.46 -21.69 10.15
N GLU A 43 -7.00 -22.84 10.60
CA GLU A 43 -7.96 -23.68 9.84
C GLU A 43 -9.28 -22.98 9.43
N ASN A 44 -9.58 -21.79 9.96
CA ASN A 44 -10.75 -20.97 9.61
C ASN A 44 -10.38 -19.57 9.07
N SER A 45 -9.13 -19.37 8.64
CA SER A 45 -8.69 -18.06 8.18
C SER A 45 -9.28 -17.74 6.81
N SER A 46 -9.96 -16.59 6.74
CA SER A 46 -10.33 -15.98 5.46
C SER A 46 -9.07 -15.50 4.73
N PRO A 47 -9.08 -15.40 3.39
CA PRO A 47 -7.97 -14.80 2.65
C PRO A 47 -7.62 -13.42 3.23
N CYS A 48 -6.33 -13.08 3.28
CA CYS A 48 -5.87 -11.79 3.78
C CYS A 48 -6.19 -10.70 2.74
N LEU A 49 -7.42 -10.18 2.82
CA LEU A 49 -7.93 -9.10 1.98
C LEU A 49 -7.48 -7.75 2.55
N VAL A 50 -6.99 -6.89 1.68
CA VAL A 50 -6.43 -5.58 2.05
C VAL A 50 -6.81 -4.51 1.03
N ASP A 51 -6.90 -3.28 1.49
CA ASP A 51 -6.99 -2.10 0.63
C ASP A 51 -5.61 -1.76 0.04
N ALA A 52 -5.52 -1.70 -1.29
CA ALA A 52 -4.29 -1.42 -2.01
C ALA A 52 -4.48 -0.24 -2.96
N ILE A 53 -3.47 0.63 -3.03
CA ILE A 53 -3.50 1.87 -3.80
C ILE A 53 -2.58 1.74 -4.99
N ILE A 54 -3.09 1.98 -6.19
CA ILE A 54 -2.30 1.96 -7.42
C ILE A 54 -1.37 3.19 -7.42
N TYR A 55 -0.06 3.00 -7.48
CA TYR A 55 0.90 4.11 -7.58
C TYR A 55 1.57 4.20 -8.96
N ALA A 56 1.51 3.13 -9.76
CA ALA A 56 2.01 3.15 -11.13
C ALA A 56 1.34 2.04 -11.96
N LEU A 57 1.25 2.30 -13.27
CA LEU A 57 0.69 1.36 -14.25
C LEU A 57 1.82 0.67 -15.03
N ARG A 58 1.61 -0.58 -15.40
CA ARG A 58 2.50 -1.40 -16.24
C ARG A 58 1.70 -2.02 -17.38
N ALA A 59 2.40 -2.43 -18.44
CA ALA A 59 1.76 -3.02 -19.62
C ALA A 59 0.95 -4.28 -19.32
N ASN A 60 1.29 -5.03 -18.26
CA ASN A 60 0.65 -6.29 -17.87
C ASN A 60 -0.10 -6.22 -16.52
N GLY A 61 -0.20 -5.04 -15.91
CA GLY A 61 -0.88 -4.90 -14.62
C GLY A 61 -0.54 -3.63 -13.86
N LEU A 62 -0.65 -3.71 -12.55
CA LEU A 62 -0.65 -2.57 -11.64
C LEU A 62 0.50 -2.70 -10.65
N LEU A 63 1.11 -1.58 -10.29
CA LEU A 63 1.97 -1.50 -9.12
C LEU A 63 1.19 -0.83 -7.99
N VAL A 64 1.06 -1.54 -6.88
CA VAL A 64 0.22 -1.15 -5.75
C VAL A 64 1.03 -1.03 -4.47
N PHE A 65 0.55 -0.16 -3.58
CA PHE A 65 1.06 0.04 -2.24
C PHE A 65 -0.05 -0.30 -1.24
N ILE A 66 0.27 -1.06 -0.20
CA ILE A 66 -0.63 -1.42 0.89
C ILE A 66 -0.14 -0.68 2.14
N PRO A 67 -0.75 0.46 2.50
CA PRO A 67 -0.23 1.29 3.58
C PRO A 67 -0.23 0.59 4.95
N LYS A 68 -1.24 -0.24 5.25
CA LYS A 68 -1.36 -1.01 6.51
C LYS A 68 -0.11 -1.82 6.86
N TYR A 69 0.56 -2.38 5.85
CA TYR A 69 1.74 -3.22 6.04
C TYR A 69 3.02 -2.61 5.46
N GLY A 70 2.95 -1.42 4.85
CA GLY A 70 4.07 -0.80 4.14
C GLY A 70 4.55 -1.57 2.91
N ILE A 71 3.71 -2.45 2.34
CA ILE A 71 4.13 -3.37 1.27
C ILE A 71 3.91 -2.72 -0.09
N LYS A 72 4.92 -2.83 -0.97
CA LYS A 72 4.80 -2.50 -2.40
C LYS A 72 4.87 -3.79 -3.21
N GLY A 73 3.95 -3.95 -4.15
CA GLY A 73 3.91 -5.16 -4.98
C GLY A 73 3.26 -4.92 -6.34
N ALA A 74 3.39 -5.93 -7.20
CA ALA A 74 2.73 -5.94 -8.50
C ALA A 74 1.47 -6.81 -8.42
N VAL A 75 0.40 -6.34 -9.04
CA VAL A 75 -0.84 -7.10 -9.27
C VAL A 75 -0.95 -7.31 -10.77
N CYS A 76 -0.83 -8.56 -11.21
CA CYS A 76 -0.91 -8.90 -12.63
C CYS A 76 -2.37 -8.90 -13.09
N LEU A 77 -2.67 -8.17 -14.16
CA LEU A 77 -3.97 -8.21 -14.83
C LEU A 77 -3.94 -9.08 -16.09
N CYS A 78 -2.77 -9.62 -16.45
CA CYS A 78 -2.59 -10.55 -17.55
C CYS A 78 -1.80 -11.76 -17.07
N ASN A 79 -2.33 -12.96 -17.33
CA ASN A 79 -1.67 -14.22 -16.97
C ASN A 79 -0.71 -14.68 -18.10
N LYS A 80 0.07 -15.73 -17.85
CA LYS A 80 1.02 -16.33 -18.80
C LYS A 80 0.34 -16.80 -20.09
N ASP A 81 -0.92 -17.20 -20.01
CA ASP A 81 -1.74 -17.62 -21.15
C ASP A 81 -2.34 -16.44 -21.94
N ARG A 82 -1.89 -15.19 -21.66
CA ARG A 82 -2.38 -13.94 -22.27
C ARG A 82 -3.86 -13.62 -22.03
N LYS A 83 -4.47 -14.29 -21.05
CA LYS A 83 -5.81 -13.98 -20.57
C LYS A 83 -5.77 -12.78 -19.62
N VAL A 84 -6.81 -11.95 -19.68
CA VAL A 84 -6.94 -10.76 -18.84
C VAL A 84 -7.87 -11.03 -17.65
N ALA A 85 -7.57 -10.39 -16.52
CA ALA A 85 -8.37 -10.48 -15.30
C ALA A 85 -9.59 -9.56 -15.41
N VAL A 86 -10.77 -10.14 -15.29
CA VAL A 86 -12.05 -9.41 -15.22
C VAL A 86 -12.72 -9.68 -13.89
N VAL A 87 -12.97 -8.61 -13.14
CA VAL A 87 -13.76 -8.66 -11.90
C VAL A 87 -15.26 -8.71 -12.19
N ARG A 88 -15.94 -9.80 -11.80
CA ARG A 88 -17.42 -9.91 -11.73
C ARG A 88 -17.83 -10.14 -10.27
N ASP A 89 -18.29 -11.34 -9.93
CA ASP A 89 -18.44 -11.81 -8.55
C ASP A 89 -17.10 -12.32 -7.98
N ALA A 90 -16.23 -12.80 -8.87
CA ALA A 90 -14.85 -13.16 -8.62
C ALA A 90 -13.97 -12.71 -9.79
N VAL A 91 -12.66 -12.84 -9.65
CA VAL A 91 -11.72 -12.57 -10.75
C VAL A 91 -11.69 -13.76 -11.69
N GLU A 92 -12.13 -13.53 -12.92
CA GLU A 92 -12.11 -14.51 -14.00
C GLU A 92 -11.01 -14.17 -15.02
N TRP A 93 -10.33 -15.19 -15.52
CA TRP A 93 -9.30 -15.07 -16.55
C TRP A 93 -9.91 -15.38 -17.92
N VAL A 94 -10.12 -14.35 -18.73
CA VAL A 94 -10.83 -14.44 -20.00
C VAL A 94 -9.97 -13.92 -21.15
N ASP A 95 -10.33 -14.31 -22.38
CA ASP A 95 -9.64 -13.80 -23.56
C ASP A 95 -10.04 -12.35 -23.80
N GLY A 96 -9.05 -11.47 -23.92
CA GLY A 96 -9.29 -10.04 -24.04
C GLY A 96 -8.01 -9.25 -24.25
N ASN A 97 -8.16 -7.93 -24.21
CA ASN A 97 -7.06 -7.01 -24.46
C ASN A 97 -6.83 -6.10 -23.27
N LEU A 98 -5.55 -5.84 -23.01
CA LEU A 98 -5.09 -4.88 -22.00
C LEU A 98 -4.41 -3.72 -22.73
N THR A 99 -4.99 -2.52 -22.63
CA THR A 99 -4.44 -1.32 -23.25
C THR A 99 -3.98 -0.35 -22.18
N ASN A 100 -2.70 0.04 -22.25
CA ASN A 100 -2.12 1.04 -21.37
C ASN A 100 -2.18 2.41 -22.08
N ALA A 101 -3.06 3.29 -21.61
CA ALA A 101 -3.08 4.70 -21.97
C ALA A 101 -2.35 5.51 -20.89
N GLU A 102 -1.86 6.71 -21.21
CA GLU A 102 -0.91 7.47 -20.38
C GLU A 102 -1.31 7.60 -18.90
N SER A 103 -2.61 7.72 -18.60
CA SER A 103 -3.15 7.85 -17.23
C SER A 103 -4.05 6.69 -16.79
N CYS A 104 -4.31 5.70 -17.65
CA CYS A 104 -5.31 4.66 -17.39
C CYS A 104 -4.92 3.32 -18.04
N LEU A 105 -5.01 2.24 -17.27
CA LEU A 105 -4.92 0.88 -17.77
C LEU A 105 -6.34 0.34 -17.98
N THR A 106 -6.66 -0.06 -19.21
CA THR A 106 -8.01 -0.52 -19.58
C THR A 106 -7.96 -2.01 -19.92
N VAL A 107 -8.80 -2.80 -19.24
CA VAL A 107 -9.10 -4.19 -19.56
C VAL A 107 -10.39 -4.24 -20.37
N ARG A 108 -10.35 -4.90 -21.53
CA ARG A 108 -11.53 -5.15 -22.37
C ARG A 108 -11.66 -6.64 -22.66
N ALA A 109 -12.73 -7.26 -22.18
CA ALA A 109 -13.08 -8.65 -22.47
C ALA A 109 -14.58 -8.89 -22.27
N ASP A 110 -15.17 -9.79 -23.07
CA ASP A 110 -16.59 -10.21 -22.95
C ASP A 110 -17.61 -9.06 -22.84
N GLY A 111 -17.36 -7.95 -23.55
CA GLY A 111 -18.20 -6.75 -23.49
C GLY A 111 -18.05 -5.92 -22.20
N ILE A 112 -17.22 -6.36 -21.26
CA ILE A 112 -16.87 -5.63 -20.04
C ILE A 112 -15.67 -4.74 -20.31
N LEU A 113 -15.76 -3.52 -19.78
CA LEU A 113 -14.69 -2.53 -19.75
C LEU A 113 -14.33 -2.25 -18.29
N GLN A 114 -13.08 -2.50 -17.90
CA GLN A 114 -12.56 -2.14 -16.57
C GLN A 114 -11.40 -1.18 -16.74
N GLN A 115 -11.39 -0.11 -15.94
CA GLN A 115 -10.39 0.94 -16.02
C GLN A 115 -9.74 1.12 -14.66
N TYR A 116 -8.42 1.26 -14.67
CA TYR A 116 -7.59 1.44 -13.49
C TYR A 116 -6.71 2.66 -13.69
N HIS A 117 -6.84 3.63 -12.77
CA HIS A 117 -6.06 4.85 -12.77
C HIS A 117 -5.03 4.84 -11.64
N ILE A 118 -4.06 5.74 -11.72
CA ILE A 118 -3.16 6.00 -10.60
C ILE A 118 -4.00 6.56 -9.44
N PHE A 119 -3.68 6.13 -8.23
CA PHE A 119 -4.37 6.42 -6.97
C PHE A 119 -5.78 5.84 -6.84
N ASP A 120 -6.22 5.00 -7.78
CA ASP A 120 -7.39 4.15 -7.57
C ASP A 120 -7.07 3.12 -6.46
N HIS A 121 -8.09 2.85 -5.64
CA HIS A 121 -8.05 1.83 -4.60
C HIS A 121 -8.70 0.55 -5.11
N ILE A 122 -8.05 -0.57 -4.84
CA ILE A 122 -8.52 -1.91 -5.21
C ILE A 122 -8.45 -2.82 -3.98
N THR A 123 -9.21 -3.91 -4.03
CA THR A 123 -9.10 -4.98 -3.04
C THR A 123 -8.09 -5.99 -3.55
N ALA A 124 -7.00 -6.16 -2.80
CA ALA A 124 -5.99 -7.15 -3.08
C ALA A 124 -6.02 -8.27 -2.03
N CYS A 125 -5.64 -9.47 -2.43
CA CYS A 125 -5.36 -10.58 -1.53
C CYS A 125 -3.84 -10.74 -1.39
N VAL A 126 -3.36 -10.78 -0.15
CA VAL A 126 -1.96 -11.07 0.16
C VAL A 126 -1.80 -12.58 0.31
N LYS A 127 -0.92 -13.17 -0.50
CA LYS A 127 -0.56 -14.59 -0.43
C LYS A 127 0.94 -14.78 -0.29
N VAL A 128 1.33 -15.87 0.36
CA VAL A 128 2.72 -16.30 0.44
C VAL A 128 2.98 -17.40 -0.58
N GLN A 129 3.85 -17.10 -1.53
CA GLN A 129 4.40 -18.08 -2.46
C GLN A 129 5.63 -18.74 -1.83
N LYS A 130 5.47 -20.02 -1.47
CA LYS A 130 6.58 -20.84 -0.97
C LYS A 130 7.55 -21.19 -2.09
N SER A 131 8.85 -21.13 -1.80
CA SER A 131 9.91 -21.54 -2.71
C SER A 131 10.79 -22.59 -2.05
N ARG A 132 11.30 -23.54 -2.84
CA ARG A 132 12.21 -24.59 -2.35
C ARG A 132 13.67 -24.16 -2.29
N SER A 133 14.05 -23.21 -3.15
CA SER A 133 15.45 -22.83 -3.39
C SER A 133 15.71 -21.34 -3.17
N HIS A 134 14.66 -20.58 -2.89
CA HIS A 134 14.73 -19.15 -2.63
C HIS A 134 13.87 -18.81 -1.42
N LEU A 135 14.01 -17.58 -0.92
CA LEU A 135 13.12 -17.06 0.12
C LEU A 135 11.66 -17.09 -0.36
N ASN A 136 10.75 -17.34 0.59
CA ASN A 136 9.33 -17.21 0.35
C ASN A 136 9.01 -15.76 -0.02
N ARG A 137 7.99 -15.59 -0.87
CA ARG A 137 7.67 -14.29 -1.45
C ARG A 137 6.21 -13.93 -1.22
N ILE A 138 5.98 -12.67 -0.87
CA ILE A 138 4.65 -12.09 -0.83
C ILE A 138 4.19 -11.80 -2.27
N VAL A 139 3.04 -12.32 -2.63
CA VAL A 139 2.38 -12.14 -3.93
C VAL A 139 1.02 -11.47 -3.67
N LEU A 140 0.69 -10.50 -4.53
CA LEU A 140 -0.57 -9.78 -4.47
C LEU A 140 -1.45 -10.22 -5.64
N GLU A 141 -2.68 -10.59 -5.34
CA GLU A 141 -3.69 -10.94 -6.34
C GLU A 141 -4.85 -9.95 -6.30
N LEU A 142 -5.39 -9.61 -7.46
CA LEU A 142 -6.61 -8.82 -7.54
C LEU A 142 -7.78 -9.64 -7.01
N VAL A 143 -8.67 -8.99 -6.24
CA VAL A 143 -9.93 -9.59 -5.79
C VAL A 143 -11.11 -8.77 -6.28
N ASP A 144 -11.04 -7.45 -6.12
CA ASP A 144 -12.08 -6.52 -6.56
C ASP A 144 -11.43 -5.23 -7.06
N ASN A 145 -12.08 -4.56 -8.02
CA ASN A 145 -11.67 -3.26 -8.54
C ASN A 145 -12.17 -2.08 -7.67
N LYS A 146 -12.69 -2.37 -6.48
CA LYS A 146 -13.18 -1.40 -5.50
C LYS A 146 -12.35 -1.43 -4.21
N PRO A 147 -12.36 -0.33 -3.43
CA PRO A 147 -11.67 -0.26 -2.15
C PRO A 147 -12.17 -1.31 -1.14
N PHE A 148 -11.29 -1.82 -0.29
CA PHE A 148 -11.66 -2.83 0.70
C PHE A 148 -12.25 -2.20 1.97
N SER A 149 -13.56 -2.30 2.15
CA SER A 149 -14.32 -1.56 3.18
C SER A 149 -13.86 -1.77 4.63
N LYS A 150 -13.33 -2.95 4.99
CA LYS A 150 -12.94 -3.23 6.40
C LYS A 150 -11.78 -2.35 6.86
N ASP A 151 -10.73 -2.22 6.02
CA ASP A 151 -9.58 -1.38 6.35
C ASP A 151 -10.01 0.09 6.47
N TRP A 152 -10.90 0.57 5.60
CA TRP A 152 -11.47 1.91 5.71
C TRP A 152 -12.22 2.16 7.03
N ASN A 153 -13.03 1.18 7.47
CA ASN A 153 -13.83 1.31 8.69
C ASN A 153 -13.00 1.17 9.96
N GLU A 154 -11.97 0.29 9.98
CA GLU A 154 -11.00 0.21 11.08
C GLU A 154 -10.25 1.53 11.25
N ILE A 155 -9.80 2.14 10.15
CA ILE A 155 -9.10 3.44 10.16
C ILE A 155 -10.01 4.56 10.70
N VAL A 156 -11.28 4.60 10.27
CA VAL A 156 -12.24 5.60 10.78
C VAL A 156 -12.50 5.40 12.28
N LYS A 157 -12.56 4.14 12.75
CA LYS A 157 -12.73 3.84 14.18
C LYS A 157 -11.53 4.21 15.03
N GLU A 158 -10.31 3.81 14.63
CA GLU A 158 -9.07 4.23 15.33
C GLU A 158 -8.96 5.75 15.43
N ARG A 159 -9.42 6.46 14.39
CA ARG A 159 -9.46 7.94 14.40
C ARG A 159 -10.48 8.50 15.39
N LEU A 160 -11.66 7.90 15.50
CA LEU A 160 -12.67 8.30 16.51
C LEU A 160 -12.16 8.07 17.95
N ASP A 161 -11.46 6.96 18.18
CA ASP A 161 -10.89 6.63 19.49
C ASP A 161 -9.72 7.55 19.86
N LEU A 162 -8.86 7.93 18.91
CA LEU A 162 -7.80 8.92 19.15
C LEU A 162 -8.34 10.34 19.37
N SER A 163 -9.40 10.75 18.67
CA SER A 163 -10.03 12.05 18.91
C SER A 163 -10.67 12.15 20.29
N SER A 164 -11.34 11.10 20.75
CA SER A 164 -11.95 11.07 22.09
C SER A 164 -10.90 11.00 23.22
N LEU A 165 -9.72 10.41 22.98
CA LEU A 165 -8.60 10.47 23.92
C LEU A 165 -7.92 11.84 23.99
N ARG A 166 -8.03 12.68 22.95
CA ARG A 166 -7.51 14.05 22.95
C ARG A 166 -8.43 15.03 23.65
N GLU A 167 -9.74 14.89 23.50
CA GLU A 167 -10.72 15.71 24.23
C GLU A 167 -10.62 15.54 25.75
N ASN A 168 -10.05 14.43 26.24
CA ASN A 168 -9.86 14.15 27.67
C ASN A 168 -8.48 14.55 28.24
N LYS A 169 -7.62 15.23 27.47
CA LYS A 169 -6.28 15.67 27.92
C LYS A 169 -6.15 17.18 28.18
N ASP A 170 -7.22 17.94 28.03
CA ASP A 170 -7.23 19.39 28.23
C ASP A 170 -7.66 19.83 29.65
N GLU A 171 -7.56 18.95 30.68
CA GLU A 171 -7.92 19.32 32.07
C GLU A 171 -6.76 19.65 33.02
N ASP A 172 -5.49 19.48 32.66
CA ASP A 172 -4.39 19.85 33.57
C ASP A 172 -3.31 20.67 32.85
N LEU A 173 -3.34 21.99 33.05
CA LEU A 173 -2.19 22.91 33.23
C LEU A 173 -2.68 24.36 33.39
N GLU A 174 -3.05 24.74 34.61
CA GLU A 174 -3.14 26.16 35.01
C GLU A 174 -1.73 26.74 35.24
N ILE A 175 -1.26 27.64 34.37
CA ILE A 175 -0.35 28.75 34.76
C ILE A 175 -0.80 30.03 34.02
N LYS A 176 -0.87 31.14 34.78
CA LYS A 176 -1.64 32.36 34.58
C LYS A 176 -1.15 33.35 33.50
N ALA A 177 -2.16 33.99 32.86
CA ALA A 177 -2.34 35.38 32.42
C ALA A 177 -1.32 36.08 31.47
N THR A 178 -1.79 36.57 30.32
CA THR A 178 -1.93 38.01 29.98
C THR A 178 -2.89 38.17 28.77
N GLU A 179 -3.50 39.35 28.69
CA GLU A 179 -4.71 39.76 27.97
C GLU A 179 -4.65 39.79 26.43
N ASN A 180 -5.84 39.67 25.83
CA ASN A 180 -6.24 40.01 24.45
C ASN A 180 -5.77 39.10 23.30
N GLY A 181 -6.69 38.25 22.84
CA GLY A 181 -6.66 37.67 21.49
C GLY A 181 -7.40 36.33 21.43
N LYS A 182 -8.57 36.31 20.80
CA LYS A 182 -9.36 35.08 20.58
C LYS A 182 -8.48 33.99 19.93
N PRO A 183 -8.42 32.75 20.45
CA PRO A 183 -7.81 31.65 19.72
C PRO A 183 -8.74 31.28 18.55
N VAL A 184 -8.25 31.50 17.34
CA VAL A 184 -8.80 30.87 16.14
C VAL A 184 -8.48 29.37 16.27
N PRO A 185 -9.46 28.45 16.15
CA PRO A 185 -9.14 27.03 16.16
C PRO A 185 -8.37 26.71 14.88
N GLU A 186 -7.05 26.61 14.98
CA GLU A 186 -6.23 25.96 13.96
C GLU A 186 -6.68 24.50 13.89
N LYS A 187 -7.51 24.19 12.89
CA LYS A 187 -7.77 22.81 12.49
C LYS A 187 -6.48 22.27 11.90
N THR A 188 -5.65 21.67 12.74
CA THR A 188 -4.56 20.82 12.28
C THR A 188 -5.21 19.63 11.57
N GLU A 189 -5.41 19.72 10.25
CA GLU A 189 -5.86 18.59 9.45
C GLU A 189 -4.81 17.48 9.58
N GLU A 190 -5.05 16.52 10.49
CA GLU A 190 -4.15 15.40 10.64
C GLU A 190 -4.08 14.60 9.35
N PHE A 191 -2.86 14.55 8.82
CA PHE A 191 -2.50 13.94 7.56
C PHE A 191 -2.77 12.42 7.61
N ASN A 192 -3.74 11.98 6.83
CA ASN A 192 -4.00 10.56 6.60
C ASN A 192 -3.59 10.22 5.17
N MET A 193 -2.68 9.25 5.03
CA MET A 193 -2.12 8.86 3.72
C MET A 193 -3.19 8.42 2.72
N TYR A 194 -4.22 7.69 3.16
CA TYR A 194 -5.32 7.25 2.28
C TYR A 194 -6.15 8.44 1.80
N LEU A 195 -6.53 9.35 2.71
CA LEU A 195 -7.28 10.57 2.34
C LEU A 195 -6.45 11.50 1.46
N PHE A 196 -5.15 11.62 1.72
CA PHE A 196 -4.24 12.40 0.91
C PHE A 196 -4.15 11.85 -0.52
N LEU A 197 -3.99 10.54 -0.68
CA LEU A 197 -3.92 9.90 -1.99
C LEU A 197 -5.26 9.99 -2.73
N GLN A 198 -6.39 9.94 -2.03
CA GLN A 198 -7.70 10.19 -2.61
C GLN A 198 -7.88 11.65 -3.06
N LYS A 199 -7.37 12.63 -2.29
CA LYS A 199 -7.32 14.04 -2.72
C LYS A 199 -6.50 14.18 -4.01
N ILE A 200 -5.34 13.53 -4.11
CA ILE A 200 -4.52 13.55 -5.33
C ILE A 200 -5.27 12.91 -6.50
N ARG A 201 -5.93 11.77 -6.30
CA ARG A 201 -6.76 11.12 -7.33
C ARG A 201 -7.79 12.06 -7.92
N ALA A 202 -8.52 12.80 -7.08
CA ALA A 202 -9.53 13.75 -7.53
C ALA A 202 -8.95 14.83 -8.45
N LEU A 203 -7.72 15.29 -8.17
CA LEU A 203 -7.01 16.26 -9.01
C LEU A 203 -6.60 15.65 -10.36
N THR A 204 -6.22 14.38 -10.41
CA THR A 204 -5.82 13.71 -11.66
C THR A 204 -6.97 13.40 -12.61
N LEU A 205 -8.22 13.44 -12.13
CA LEU A 205 -9.43 13.20 -12.94
C LEU A 205 -10.13 14.49 -13.38
N SER A 206 -9.67 15.66 -12.91
CA SER A 206 -10.27 16.97 -13.20
C SER A 206 -9.65 17.70 -14.41
N GLU A 207 -8.78 17.03 -15.17
CA GLU A 207 -8.19 17.53 -16.42
C GLU A 207 -8.82 16.89 -17.67
#